data_AF-A0A940Y182-F1
#
_entry.id   AF-A0A940Y182-F1
#
_cell.length_a   1.000
_cell.length_b   1.000
_cell.length_c   1.000
_cell.angle_alpha   90.00
_cell.angle_beta   90.00
_cell.angle_gamma   90.00
#
_symmetry.space_group_name_H-M   'P 1'
#
loop_
_entity.id
_entity.type
_entity.pdbx_description
1 polymer ?
#
loop_
_entity_poly.entity_id
_entity_poly.type
_entity_poly.pdbx_seq_one_letter_code
_entity_poly.pdbx_strand_id
1 'polypeptide(L)'
;MSITASRNQSVAQSLGTRPVWQVGALAVFAGAVVTEAFALVARGVGVPMEAAGPGATEAAEIPVGGFAGGVLFWSVVGVVLAMALARWAERPARTFVVITVALTVLSLAGPAVAPHTATSTQIVLAVSHVVAAAVVIPPLAGRLARGRA
;
A
#
# COMPACT_ATOMS: atom_id res chain seq x y z
N MET A 1 24.09 -42.93 -11.20
CA MET A 1 23.54 -41.63 -11.66
C MET A 1 22.43 -41.19 -10.71
N SER A 2 22.72 -40.52 -9.58
CA SER A 2 21.66 -40.02 -8.66
C SER A 2 21.97 -38.73 -7.91
N ILE A 3 23.15 -38.13 -8.09
CA ILE A 3 23.56 -36.94 -7.32
C ILE A 3 23.12 -35.63 -8.01
N THR A 4 22.93 -35.64 -9.34
CA THR A 4 22.62 -34.43 -10.11
C THR A 4 21.16 -33.97 -9.99
N ALA A 5 20.22 -34.90 -9.81
CA ALA A 5 18.79 -34.58 -9.73
C ALA A 5 18.42 -33.83 -8.45
N SER A 6 19.05 -34.16 -7.32
CA SER A 6 18.77 -33.53 -6.02
C SER A 6 19.22 -32.07 -5.96
N ARG A 7 20.30 -31.71 -6.68
CA ARG A 7 20.85 -30.35 -6.68
C ARG A 7 19.99 -29.38 -7.53
N ASN A 8 19.41 -29.86 -8.63
CA ASN A 8 18.50 -29.05 -9.44
C ASN A 8 17.14 -28.81 -8.78
N GLN A 9 16.67 -29.74 -7.94
CA GLN A 9 15.44 -29.54 -7.16
C GLN A 9 15.62 -28.50 -6.06
N SER A 10 16.78 -28.45 -5.38
CA SER A 10 17.03 -27.42 -4.35
C SER A 10 17.19 -26.02 -4.95
N VAL A 11 17.78 -25.90 -6.15
CA VAL A 11 17.91 -24.63 -6.87
C VAL A 11 16.55 -24.17 -7.42
N ALA A 12 15.75 -25.07 -8.00
CA ALA A 12 14.38 -24.74 -8.44
C ALA A 12 13.45 -24.36 -7.28
N GLN A 13 13.62 -24.98 -6.10
CA GLN A 13 12.91 -24.62 -4.87
C GLN A 13 13.41 -23.27 -4.30
N SER A 14 14.70 -22.95 -4.37
CA SER A 14 15.24 -21.67 -3.89
C SER A 14 14.90 -20.49 -4.81
N LEU A 15 14.64 -20.74 -6.10
CA LEU A 15 14.20 -19.73 -7.07
C LEU A 15 12.70 -19.39 -6.94
N GLY A 16 11.93 -20.16 -6.14
CA GLY A 16 10.47 -20.12 -6.10
C GLY A 16 9.82 -19.15 -5.11
N THR A 17 10.54 -18.47 -4.22
CA THR A 17 9.88 -17.66 -3.16
C THR A 17 10.55 -16.31 -2.90
N ARG A 18 10.40 -15.34 -3.81
CA ARG A 18 10.80 -13.93 -3.57
C ARG A 18 10.39 -13.49 -2.16
N PRO A 19 11.29 -13.04 -1.26
CA PRO A 19 10.91 -12.64 0.09
C PRO A 19 9.83 -11.55 0.12
N VAL A 20 9.02 -11.54 1.18
CA VAL A 20 7.88 -10.60 1.35
C VAL A 20 8.32 -9.15 1.20
N TRP A 21 9.51 -8.79 1.69
CA TRP A 21 10.03 -7.42 1.57
C TRP A 21 10.31 -7.00 0.12
N GLN A 22 10.74 -7.90 -0.77
CA GLN A 22 10.96 -7.57 -2.18
C GLN A 22 9.64 -7.33 -2.92
N VAL A 23 8.65 -8.20 -2.68
CA VAL A 23 7.30 -8.03 -3.24
C VAL A 23 6.68 -6.76 -2.69
N GLY A 24 6.85 -6.50 -1.39
CA GLY A 24 6.42 -5.28 -0.72
C GLY A 24 7.06 -4.04 -1.35
N ALA A 25 8.39 -3.97 -1.45
CA ALA A 25 9.09 -2.82 -2.02
C ALA A 25 8.61 -2.49 -3.44
N LEU A 26 8.46 -3.51 -4.30
CA LEU A 26 7.96 -3.32 -5.66
C LEU A 26 6.49 -2.84 -5.68
N ALA A 27 5.62 -3.45 -4.86
CA ALA A 27 4.22 -3.08 -4.79
C ALA A 27 4.04 -1.65 -4.25
N VAL A 28 4.83 -1.26 -3.26
CA VAL A 28 4.85 0.08 -2.67
C VAL A 28 5.34 1.12 -3.67
N PHE A 29 6.42 0.82 -4.40
CA PHE A 29 6.89 1.71 -5.46
C PHE A 29 5.83 1.90 -6.56
N ALA A 30 5.23 0.80 -7.03
CA ALA A 30 4.15 0.86 -8.01
C ALA A 30 2.94 1.65 -7.47
N GLY A 31 2.55 1.42 -6.21
CA GLY A 31 1.48 2.17 -5.55
C GLY A 31 1.77 3.65 -5.47
N ALA A 32 3.01 4.05 -5.13
CA ALA A 32 3.39 5.46 -5.08
C ALA A 32 3.29 6.13 -6.46
N VAL A 33 3.79 5.46 -7.52
CA VAL A 33 3.72 5.96 -8.89
C VAL A 33 2.27 6.09 -9.37
N VAL A 34 1.45 5.06 -9.16
CA VAL A 34 0.05 5.06 -9.61
C VAL A 34 -0.78 6.11 -8.88
N THR A 35 -0.61 6.24 -7.56
CA THR A 35 -1.34 7.22 -6.76
C THR A 35 -0.92 8.65 -7.09
N GLU A 36 0.38 8.90 -7.34
CA GLU A 36 0.84 10.22 -7.78
C GLU A 36 0.34 10.55 -9.17
N ALA A 37 0.37 9.61 -10.11
CA ALA A 37 -0.21 9.81 -11.44
C ALA A 37 -1.71 10.15 -11.36
N PHE A 38 -2.46 9.47 -10.50
CA PHE A 38 -3.85 9.81 -10.21
C PHE A 38 -3.99 11.23 -9.67
N ALA A 39 -3.16 11.64 -8.70
CA ALA A 39 -3.17 12.99 -8.15
C ALA A 39 -2.82 14.06 -9.19
N LEU A 40 -1.88 13.78 -10.10
CA LEU A 40 -1.54 14.68 -11.21
C LEU A 40 -2.69 14.84 -12.21
N VAL A 41 -3.42 13.77 -12.50
CA VAL A 41 -4.65 13.84 -13.33
C VAL A 41 -5.71 14.69 -12.61
N ALA A 42 -5.90 14.50 -11.31
CA ALA A 42 -6.84 15.29 -10.51
C ALA A 42 -6.49 16.79 -10.51
N ARG A 43 -5.20 17.13 -10.38
CA ARG A 43 -4.71 18.51 -10.57
C ARG A 43 -5.02 19.05 -11.95
N GLY A 44 -4.75 18.25 -12.98
CA GLY A 44 -4.96 18.62 -14.39
C GLY A 44 -6.42 18.93 -14.74
N VAL A 45 -7.39 18.35 -14.01
CA VAL A 45 -8.83 18.65 -14.17
C VAL A 45 -9.32 19.76 -13.22
N GLY A 46 -8.41 20.43 -12.50
CA GLY A 46 -8.71 21.63 -11.70
C GLY A 46 -9.08 21.36 -10.24
N VAL A 47 -8.73 20.20 -9.67
CA VAL A 47 -8.90 19.98 -8.22
C VAL A 47 -7.92 20.88 -7.45
N PRO A 48 -8.36 21.61 -6.41
CA PRO A 48 -7.50 22.57 -5.70
C PRO A 48 -6.26 21.94 -5.03
N MET A 49 -6.39 20.68 -4.60
CA MET A 49 -5.33 19.96 -3.87
C MET A 49 -4.87 20.66 -2.59
N GLU A 50 -5.78 21.37 -1.94
CA GLU A 50 -5.58 21.95 -0.62
C GLU A 50 -6.33 21.13 0.42
N ALA A 51 -5.67 20.78 1.51
CA ALA A 51 -6.28 20.03 2.60
C ALA A 51 -5.78 20.52 3.95
N ALA A 52 -6.70 20.60 4.92
CA ALA A 52 -6.34 20.85 6.31
C ALA A 52 -6.04 19.52 7.00
N GLY A 53 -4.89 19.45 7.67
CA GLY A 53 -4.57 18.33 8.55
C GLY A 53 -5.43 18.33 9.82
N PRO A 54 -5.45 17.22 10.58
CA PRO A 54 -6.10 17.18 11.89
C PRO A 54 -5.56 18.29 12.80
N GLY A 55 -6.43 19.17 13.28
CA GLY A 55 -6.08 20.31 14.14
C GLY A 55 -5.52 21.53 13.41
N ALA A 56 -5.46 21.53 12.08
CA ALA A 56 -5.08 22.71 11.30
C ALA A 56 -6.25 23.71 11.20
N THR A 57 -5.93 25.00 11.31
CA THR A 57 -6.89 26.10 11.20
C THR A 57 -7.17 26.48 9.75
N GLU A 58 -6.26 26.15 8.84
CA GLU A 58 -6.34 26.47 7.41
C GLU A 58 -5.90 25.28 6.57
N ALA A 59 -6.40 25.22 5.33
CA ALA A 59 -5.97 24.22 4.36
C ALA A 59 -4.60 24.59 3.80
N ALA A 60 -3.70 23.62 3.71
CA ALA A 60 -2.40 23.79 3.09
C ALA A 60 -2.41 23.13 1.71
N GLU A 61 -1.67 23.71 0.77
CA GLU A 61 -1.43 23.09 -0.53
C GLU A 61 -0.70 21.75 -0.33
N ILE A 62 -1.25 20.70 -0.94
CA ILE A 62 -0.55 19.42 -1.06
C ILE A 62 0.48 19.60 -2.18
N PRO A 63 1.79 19.42 -1.94
CA PRO A 63 2.79 19.55 -2.99
C PRO A 63 2.73 18.37 -3.98
N VAL A 64 3.27 18.57 -5.18
CA VAL A 64 3.57 17.47 -6.10
C VAL A 64 4.55 16.49 -5.42
N GLY A 65 4.26 15.20 -5.50
CA GLY A 65 4.97 14.15 -4.76
C GLY A 65 4.43 13.90 -3.34
N GLY A 66 3.48 14.71 -2.84
CA GLY A 66 2.88 14.51 -1.52
C GLY A 66 2.14 13.17 -1.39
N PHE A 67 1.48 12.73 -2.46
CA PHE A 67 0.76 11.45 -2.49
C PHE A 67 1.74 10.28 -2.56
N ALA A 68 2.74 10.35 -3.44
CA ALA A 68 3.83 9.37 -3.49
C ALA A 68 4.51 9.23 -2.12
N GLY A 69 4.89 10.34 -1.49
CA GLY A 69 5.53 10.37 -0.18
C GLY A 69 4.66 9.73 0.91
N GLY A 70 3.36 10.04 0.94
CA GLY A 70 2.41 9.43 1.86
C GLY A 70 2.29 7.91 1.68
N VAL A 71 2.20 7.44 0.43
CA VAL A 71 2.15 6.00 0.12
C VAL A 71 3.43 5.31 0.55
N LEU A 72 4.60 5.87 0.22
CA LEU A 72 5.89 5.30 0.61
C LEU A 72 5.99 5.17 2.13
N PHE A 73 5.68 6.24 2.87
CA PHE A 73 5.77 6.28 4.32
C PHE A 73 4.84 5.25 5.00
N TRP A 74 3.54 5.31 4.70
CA TRP A 74 2.55 4.43 5.35
C TRP A 74 2.69 2.97 4.94
N SER A 75 3.15 2.71 3.72
CA SER A 75 3.31 1.33 3.27
C SER A 75 4.48 0.60 3.94
N VAL A 76 5.48 1.31 4.48
CA VAL A 76 6.52 0.67 5.30
C VAL A 76 5.88 -0.07 6.48
N VAL A 77 4.93 0.57 7.17
CA VAL A 77 4.20 -0.03 8.29
C VAL A 77 3.43 -1.27 7.82
N GLY A 78 2.76 -1.17 6.66
CA GLY A 78 2.05 -2.31 6.05
C GLY A 78 2.97 -3.49 5.70
N VAL A 79 4.16 -3.23 5.15
CA VAL A 79 5.14 -4.27 4.82
C VAL A 79 5.72 -4.91 6.09
N VAL A 80 6.04 -4.11 7.11
CA VAL A 80 6.47 -4.62 8.43
C VAL A 80 5.40 -5.51 9.05
N LEU A 81 4.13 -5.07 9.01
CA LEU A 81 3.00 -5.87 9.47
C LEU A 81 2.89 -7.19 8.69
N ALA A 82 3.05 -7.16 7.36
CA ALA A 82 3.03 -8.37 6.53
C ALA A 82 4.15 -9.35 6.94
N MET A 83 5.36 -8.85 7.19
CA MET A 83 6.49 -9.67 7.64
C MET A 83 6.25 -10.28 9.03
N ALA A 84 5.70 -9.50 9.97
CA ALA A 84 5.31 -9.97 11.29
C ALA A 84 4.27 -11.08 11.22
N LEU A 85 3.21 -10.88 10.43
CA LEU A 85 2.17 -11.88 10.23
C LEU A 85 2.70 -13.13 9.52
N ALA A 86 3.60 -12.98 8.55
CA ALA A 86 4.27 -14.12 7.92
C ALA A 86 5.00 -14.99 8.97
N ARG A 87 5.63 -14.35 9.97
CA ARG A 87 6.39 -15.04 11.02
C ARG A 87 5.50 -15.68 12.08
N TRP A 88 4.41 -15.03 12.49
CA TRP A 88 3.71 -15.37 13.74
C TRP A 88 2.23 -15.76 13.59
N ALA A 89 1.55 -15.39 12.52
CA ALA A 89 0.11 -15.62 12.40
C ALA A 89 -0.22 -17.00 11.83
N GLU A 90 -1.22 -17.70 12.38
CA GLU A 90 -1.69 -18.99 11.83
C GLU A 90 -2.21 -18.87 10.39
N ARG A 91 -2.91 -17.76 10.08
CA ARG A 91 -3.53 -17.48 8.76
C ARG A 91 -3.07 -16.11 8.23
N PRO A 92 -1.79 -15.96 7.83
CA PRO A 92 -1.14 -14.66 7.59
C PRO A 92 -1.84 -13.83 6.51
N ALA A 93 -2.22 -14.44 5.38
CA ALA A 93 -2.88 -13.73 4.28
C ALA A 93 -4.25 -13.19 4.69
N ARG A 94 -5.07 -14.01 5.37
CA ARG A 94 -6.40 -13.60 5.83
C ARG A 94 -6.30 -12.50 6.88
N THR A 95 -5.43 -12.66 7.87
CA THR A 95 -5.23 -11.65 8.93
C THR A 95 -4.72 -10.34 8.35
N PHE A 96 -3.79 -10.39 7.40
CA PHE A 96 -3.26 -9.20 6.73
C PHE A 96 -4.34 -8.43 5.98
N VAL A 97 -5.17 -9.12 5.19
CA VAL A 97 -6.26 -8.49 4.44
C VAL A 97 -7.28 -7.86 5.39
N VAL A 98 -7.69 -8.56 6.46
CA VAL A 98 -8.63 -7.99 7.43
C VAL A 98 -8.09 -6.72 8.07
N ILE A 99 -6.83 -6.73 8.54
CA ILE A 99 -6.21 -5.56 9.18
C ILE A 99 -6.07 -4.43 8.17
N THR A 100 -5.56 -4.70 6.97
CA THR A 100 -5.33 -3.64 5.97
C THR A 100 -6.62 -3.05 5.42
N VAL A 101 -7.69 -3.83 5.29
CA VAL A 101 -9.02 -3.31 4.97
C VAL A 101 -9.54 -2.42 6.09
N ALA A 102 -9.44 -2.86 7.35
CA ALA A 102 -9.85 -2.04 8.50
C ALA A 102 -9.06 -0.72 8.58
N LEU A 103 -7.73 -0.79 8.37
CA LEU A 103 -6.88 0.40 8.31
C LEU A 103 -7.21 1.31 7.13
N THR A 104 -7.57 0.74 5.97
CA THR A 104 -7.99 1.53 4.80
C THR A 104 -9.28 2.27 5.12
N VAL A 105 -10.29 1.58 5.67
CA VAL A 105 -11.55 2.20 6.11
C VAL A 105 -11.29 3.31 7.14
N LEU A 106 -10.42 3.05 8.12
CA LEU A 106 -10.02 4.05 9.11
C LEU A 106 -9.33 5.26 8.44
N SER A 107 -8.50 5.01 7.43
CA SER A 107 -7.80 6.05 6.68
C SER A 107 -8.76 6.94 5.88
N LEU A 108 -9.92 6.43 5.47
CA LEU A 108 -10.96 7.23 4.79
C LEU A 108 -11.67 8.20 5.73
N ALA A 109 -11.61 7.98 7.05
CA ALA A 109 -12.19 8.90 8.02
C ALA A 109 -11.48 10.27 7.97
N GLY A 110 -10.16 10.30 7.77
CA GLY A 110 -9.38 11.53 7.69
C GLY A 110 -9.91 12.50 6.61
N PRO A 111 -9.97 12.07 5.33
CA PRO A 111 -10.58 12.87 4.27
C PRO A 111 -12.03 13.27 4.54
N ALA A 112 -12.82 12.41 5.17
CA ALA A 112 -14.23 12.67 5.44
C ALA A 112 -14.48 13.77 6.49
N VAL A 113 -13.53 13.97 7.43
CA VAL A 113 -13.65 14.98 8.50
C VAL A 113 -12.71 16.17 8.31
N ALA A 114 -11.99 16.26 7.19
CA ALA A 114 -11.01 17.31 6.94
C ALA A 114 -11.71 18.68 6.88
N PRO A 115 -11.51 19.56 7.88
CA PRO A 115 -12.15 20.87 7.90
C PRO A 115 -11.58 21.74 6.78
N HIS A 116 -12.33 22.75 6.33
CA HIS A 116 -11.87 23.73 5.34
C HIS A 116 -11.29 23.14 4.04
N THR A 117 -11.65 21.89 3.72
CA THR A 117 -11.13 21.15 2.57
C THR A 117 -12.25 21.02 1.54
N ALA A 118 -11.99 21.43 0.29
CA ALA A 118 -12.98 21.32 -0.78
C ALA A 118 -13.42 19.85 -0.95
N THR A 119 -14.71 19.62 -1.20
CA THR A 119 -15.27 18.27 -1.37
C THR A 119 -14.58 17.49 -2.49
N SER A 120 -14.17 18.16 -3.57
CA SER A 120 -13.38 17.56 -4.64
C SER A 120 -12.03 17.04 -4.14
N THR A 121 -11.31 17.81 -3.33
CA THR A 121 -10.06 17.36 -2.71
C THR A 121 -10.28 16.23 -1.72
N GLN A 122 -11.34 16.28 -0.90
CA GLN A 122 -11.68 15.17 0.01
C GLN A 122 -11.93 13.86 -0.76
N ILE A 123 -12.67 13.92 -1.87
CA ILE A 123 -12.91 12.77 -2.76
C ILE A 123 -11.59 12.26 -3.33
N VAL A 124 -10.73 13.14 -3.84
CA VAL A 124 -9.41 12.76 -4.38
C VAL A 124 -8.56 12.08 -3.31
N LEU A 125 -8.51 12.63 -2.09
CA LEU A 125 -7.81 12.02 -0.97
C LEU A 125 -8.36 10.63 -0.63
N ALA A 126 -9.68 10.50 -0.51
CA ALA A 126 -10.33 9.21 -0.23
C ALA A 126 -10.04 8.18 -1.34
N VAL A 127 -10.20 8.55 -2.61
CA VAL A 127 -9.92 7.67 -3.76
C VAL A 127 -8.43 7.30 -3.81
N SER A 128 -7.53 8.22 -3.48
CA SER A 128 -6.09 7.96 -3.47
C SER A 128 -5.70 6.85 -2.48
N HIS A 129 -6.37 6.77 -1.32
CA HIS A 129 -6.19 5.68 -0.36
C HIS A 129 -6.64 4.34 -0.95
N VAL A 130 -7.77 4.31 -1.63
CA VAL A 130 -8.30 3.11 -2.28
C VAL A 130 -7.38 2.65 -3.42
N VAL A 131 -6.89 3.59 -4.24
CA VAL A 131 -5.92 3.32 -5.31
C VAL A 131 -4.65 2.70 -4.74
N ALA A 132 -4.05 3.33 -3.72
CA ALA A 132 -2.86 2.81 -3.06
C ALA A 132 -3.10 1.39 -2.48
N ALA A 133 -4.22 1.20 -1.78
CA ALA A 133 -4.60 -0.08 -1.18
C ALA A 133 -4.78 -1.18 -2.24
N ALA A 134 -5.46 -0.86 -3.35
CA ALA A 134 -5.71 -1.79 -4.45
C ALA A 134 -4.43 -2.24 -5.15
N VAL A 135 -3.40 -1.39 -5.19
CA VAL A 135 -2.10 -1.73 -5.81
C VAL A 135 -1.21 -2.51 -4.83
N VAL A 136 -1.17 -2.12 -3.56
CA VAL A 136 -0.20 -2.65 -2.58
C VAL A 136 -0.67 -3.95 -1.91
N ILE A 137 -1.95 -4.05 -1.55
CA ILE A 137 -2.46 -5.16 -0.72
C ILE A 137 -2.45 -6.52 -1.46
N PRO A 138 -2.95 -6.64 -2.71
CA PRO A 138 -3.08 -7.95 -3.35
C PRO A 138 -1.74 -8.69 -3.56
N PRO A 139 -0.65 -8.04 -4.02
CA PRO A 139 0.65 -8.71 -4.15
C PRO A 139 1.18 -9.26 -2.83
N LEU A 140 1.05 -8.49 -1.73
CA LEU A 140 1.46 -8.92 -0.39
C LEU A 140 0.60 -10.07 0.13
N ALA A 141 -0.73 -9.96 0.03
CA ALA A 141 -1.65 -11.01 0.44
C ALA A 141 -1.41 -12.33 -0.32
N GLY A 142 -1.24 -12.26 -1.64
CA GLY A 142 -0.91 -13.42 -2.48
C GLY A 142 0.45 -14.03 -2.11
N ARG A 143 1.42 -13.21 -1.71
CA ARG A 143 2.72 -13.71 -1.26
C ARG A 143 2.64 -14.40 0.11
N LEU A 144 1.85 -13.87 1.03
CA LEU A 144 1.61 -14.48 2.34
C LEU A 144 0.87 -15.82 2.21
N ALA A 145 -0.02 -15.95 1.23
CA ALA A 145 -0.72 -17.20 0.95
C ALA A 145 0.23 -18.29 0.42
N ARG A 146 1.14 -17.92 -0.50
CA ARG A 146 2.14 -18.85 -1.06
C ARG A 146 3.27 -19.22 -0.11
N GLY A 147 3.51 -18.44 0.94
CA GLY A 147 4.60 -18.70 1.90
C GLY A 147 4.29 -19.75 2.97
N ARG A 148 3.05 -20.25 3.02
CA ARG A 148 2.59 -21.28 3.96
C ARG A 148 2.04 -22.54 3.26
N ALA A 149 2.17 -22.63 1.94
CA ALA A 149 1.83 -23.81 1.15
C ALA A 149 3.04 -24.75 1.04
#